data_AF-A0A6M1NSK3-F1
#
_entry.id   AF-A0A6M1NSK3-F1
#
_cell.length_a   1.000
_cell.length_b   1.000
_cell.length_c   1.000
_cell.angle_alpha   90.00
_cell.angle_beta   90.00
_cell.angle_gamma   90.00
#
_symmetry.space_group_name_H-M   'P 1'
#
loop_
_entity.id
_entity.type
_entity.pdbx_description
1 polymer ?
#
loop_
_entity_poly.entity_id
_entity_poly.type
_entity_poly.pdbx_seq_one_letter_code
_entity_poly.pdbx_strand_id
1 'polypeptide(L)'
;MKFKLLLAASMLSLGVVHAQDFVKGIVYEDTNKNGKKEKTETGLINVSVSNGIDVVLTNERGEYKLPVGKDNIIFVIKPTNYSFPLNDKNLPEFYYIHKPNGSPKLKYSTVSPTGEIPKSLDFPLYAQQEDIKFKALIFGDPQAYNMDEIAYFKKGIIEDINADGTIKFGISLGDLVGDDLELHKPYQDAIQHIGKPWYNVMGNHDMNYDVEVDSLSDETFEYNFGPNNYAFHYGNAYFIVLDNILYPNPNTGKGYLGGFRKDQLDFVENSLKYVPKDKLIILNYHIPLGNINSDSFRHSDRDRLFKILAPFKHTLSMSAHTHWQEQIFYGLQDGWKQQGVHHEYNVGTTSGDWYSGTRNEYGIPSSTMRDGTPKGYAILTIDNNSYSFEYKVAGKPKNYQMNIIVPSVLSEKYARLYKISVNFFMGKKGDKVQYRFGNDQWQNMTYVEQPDPAYQYELLKFDTAEKFIDGRRPSNAVNSTHLWEAKFPNKLPVGKHDLQVKAIDMYGKLHTQTVAIEIVK
;
A
#
# COMPACT_ATOMS: atom_id res chain seq x y z
N MET A 1 17.92 -79.09 17.40
CA MET A 1 18.01 -78.03 16.37
C MET A 1 16.62 -77.45 16.13
N LYS A 2 16.53 -76.12 16.11
CA LYS A 2 15.33 -75.31 16.38
C LYS A 2 14.31 -75.28 15.22
N PHE A 3 13.04 -75.40 15.61
CA PHE A 3 11.84 -74.66 15.17
C PHE A 3 11.85 -73.99 13.78
N LYS A 4 10.89 -74.39 12.94
CA LYS A 4 10.31 -73.52 11.90
C LYS A 4 8.79 -73.45 12.13
N LEU A 5 8.37 -72.47 12.91
CA LEU A 5 7.04 -71.89 12.80
C LEU A 5 7.08 -70.90 11.62
N LEU A 6 6.16 -71.06 10.68
CA LEU A 6 5.95 -70.16 9.56
C LEU A 6 4.46 -69.88 9.52
N LEU A 7 3.99 -68.97 10.38
CA LEU A 7 2.71 -68.28 10.23
C LEU A 7 2.63 -67.11 11.22
N ALA A 8 2.04 -66.00 10.77
CA ALA A 8 1.72 -64.78 11.50
C ALA A 8 2.87 -63.77 11.75
N ALA A 9 3.34 -63.14 10.68
CA ALA A 9 3.79 -61.75 10.72
C ALA A 9 2.93 -60.93 9.74
N SER A 10 1.65 -60.80 10.06
CA SER A 10 0.78 -59.79 9.46
C SER A 10 1.33 -58.43 9.86
N MET A 11 1.93 -57.73 8.89
CA MET A 11 2.33 -56.34 8.97
C MET A 11 1.12 -55.50 9.38
N LEU A 12 1.03 -55.11 10.65
CA LEU A 12 0.33 -53.88 11.02
C LEU A 12 1.19 -52.71 10.52
N SER A 13 1.00 -52.35 9.25
CA SER A 13 1.27 -50.99 8.81
C SER A 13 0.20 -50.11 9.45
N LEU A 14 0.49 -49.62 10.67
CA LEU A 14 -0.22 -48.49 11.26
C LEU A 14 0.11 -47.27 10.39
N GLY A 15 -0.62 -47.13 9.28
CA GLY A 15 -0.74 -45.86 8.60
C GLY A 15 -1.37 -44.91 9.61
N VAL A 16 -0.56 -43.98 10.13
CA VAL A 16 -1.08 -42.83 10.86
C VAL A 16 -1.85 -42.01 9.84
N VAL A 17 -3.14 -42.32 9.69
CA VAL A 17 -4.08 -41.46 8.97
C VAL A 17 -4.19 -40.22 9.84
N HIS A 18 -3.42 -39.18 9.52
CA HIS A 18 -3.69 -37.86 10.05
C HIS A 18 -5.08 -37.46 9.53
N ALA A 19 -6.09 -37.56 10.39
CA ALA A 19 -7.40 -37.01 10.10
C ALA A 19 -7.20 -35.51 9.88
N GLN A 20 -7.42 -35.04 8.66
CA GLN A 20 -7.42 -33.62 8.34
C GLN A 20 -8.69 -33.03 8.93
N ASP A 21 -8.53 -32.08 9.84
CA ASP A 21 -9.65 -31.36 10.41
C ASP A 21 -10.26 -30.44 9.35
N PHE A 22 -11.55 -30.16 9.50
CA PHE A 22 -12.28 -29.28 8.59
C PHE A 22 -13.03 -28.20 9.37
N VAL A 23 -12.93 -26.98 8.88
CA VAL A 23 -13.85 -25.91 9.24
C VAL A 23 -15.05 -25.96 8.32
N LYS A 24 -16.22 -25.64 8.86
CA LYS A 24 -17.46 -25.45 8.11
C LYS A 24 -18.25 -24.30 8.70
N GLY A 25 -19.10 -23.70 7.89
CA GLY A 25 -20.07 -22.74 8.37
C GLY A 25 -20.80 -22.09 7.23
N ILE A 26 -21.41 -20.94 7.51
CA ILE A 26 -22.36 -20.29 6.60
C ILE A 26 -21.96 -18.83 6.38
N VAL A 27 -21.88 -18.40 5.12
CA VAL A 27 -21.90 -16.97 4.79
C VAL A 27 -23.34 -16.56 4.53
N TYR A 28 -23.79 -15.46 5.12
CA TYR A 28 -25.20 -15.05 5.08
C TYR A 28 -25.38 -13.54 5.06
N GLU A 29 -26.54 -13.11 4.58
CA GLU A 29 -26.99 -11.73 4.71
C GLU A 29 -27.53 -11.51 6.12
N ASP A 30 -26.79 -10.77 6.94
CA ASP A 30 -27.18 -10.39 8.29
C ASP A 30 -28.08 -9.14 8.22
N THR A 31 -29.38 -9.39 8.17
CA THR A 31 -30.38 -8.35 7.89
C THR A 31 -30.67 -7.48 9.11
N ASN A 32 -30.43 -8.00 10.32
CA ASN A 32 -30.66 -7.28 11.57
C ASN A 32 -29.36 -6.75 12.22
N LYS A 33 -28.21 -7.09 11.65
CA LYS A 33 -26.86 -6.63 12.02
C LYS A 33 -26.44 -7.06 13.43
N ASN A 34 -26.84 -8.26 13.84
CA ASN A 34 -26.52 -8.79 15.18
C ASN A 34 -25.34 -9.78 15.20
N GLY A 35 -24.77 -10.10 14.03
CA GLY A 35 -23.64 -10.99 13.85
C GLY A 35 -23.94 -12.48 14.09
N LYS A 36 -25.22 -12.87 14.21
CA LYS A 36 -25.64 -14.24 14.50
C LYS A 36 -26.62 -14.74 13.45
N LYS A 37 -26.28 -15.86 12.82
CA LYS A 37 -27.12 -16.50 11.81
C LYS A 37 -28.48 -16.88 12.38
N GLU A 38 -29.54 -16.26 11.88
CA GLU A 38 -30.93 -16.59 12.22
C GLU A 38 -31.61 -17.43 11.13
N LYS A 39 -32.70 -18.12 11.49
CA LYS A 39 -33.43 -19.00 10.54
C LYS A 39 -34.04 -18.24 9.36
N THR A 40 -34.36 -16.96 9.55
CA THR A 40 -35.00 -16.10 8.55
C THR A 40 -34.01 -15.48 7.57
N GLU A 41 -32.73 -15.49 7.89
CA GLU A 41 -31.70 -14.87 7.07
C GLU A 41 -31.24 -15.80 5.96
N THR A 42 -30.88 -15.22 4.82
CA THR A 42 -30.55 -15.99 3.62
C THR A 42 -29.06 -16.29 3.59
N GLY A 43 -28.71 -17.55 3.31
CA GLY A 43 -27.32 -17.92 3.01
C GLY A 43 -26.90 -17.40 1.63
N LEU A 44 -25.67 -16.93 1.50
CA LEU A 44 -25.17 -16.31 0.28
C LEU A 44 -24.41 -17.32 -0.56
N ILE A 45 -24.92 -17.63 -1.75
CA ILE A 45 -24.31 -18.55 -2.73
C ILE A 45 -23.11 -17.90 -3.45
N ASN A 46 -22.14 -18.72 -3.85
CA ASN A 46 -20.97 -18.33 -4.65
C ASN A 46 -20.11 -17.23 -4.01
N VAL A 47 -20.09 -17.16 -2.68
CA VAL A 47 -19.16 -16.33 -1.93
C VAL A 47 -17.89 -17.14 -1.67
N SER A 48 -16.73 -16.55 -1.96
CA SER A 48 -15.45 -17.20 -1.72
C SER A 48 -15.08 -17.16 -0.24
N VAL A 49 -14.62 -18.29 0.29
CA VAL A 49 -14.07 -18.43 1.65
C VAL A 49 -12.70 -19.09 1.55
N SER A 50 -11.75 -18.62 2.35
CA SER A 50 -10.35 -19.04 2.31
C SER A 50 -9.82 -19.43 3.70
N ASN A 51 -8.85 -20.33 3.73
CA ASN A 51 -8.04 -20.67 4.91
C ASN A 51 -6.62 -20.07 4.86
N GLY A 52 -6.39 -19.13 3.93
CA GLY A 52 -5.09 -18.54 3.62
C GLY A 52 -4.37 -19.18 2.42
N ILE A 53 -4.86 -20.30 1.89
CA ILE A 53 -4.30 -20.98 0.70
C ILE A 53 -5.41 -21.44 -0.24
N ASP A 54 -6.30 -22.30 0.26
CA ASP A 54 -7.42 -22.85 -0.47
C ASP A 54 -8.55 -21.83 -0.57
N VAL A 55 -9.26 -21.80 -1.70
CA VAL A 55 -10.45 -20.96 -1.88
C VAL A 55 -11.61 -21.83 -2.38
N VAL A 56 -12.71 -21.83 -1.63
CA VAL A 56 -13.95 -22.53 -1.99
C VAL A 56 -15.10 -21.54 -2.12
N LEU A 57 -16.11 -21.92 -2.90
CA LEU A 57 -17.36 -21.17 -3.01
C LEU A 57 -18.42 -21.77 -2.09
N THR A 58 -19.23 -20.91 -1.49
CA THR A 58 -20.43 -21.32 -0.77
C THR A 58 -21.48 -21.91 -1.70
N ASN A 59 -22.25 -22.87 -1.20
CA ASN A 59 -23.35 -23.50 -1.94
C ASN A 59 -24.65 -22.66 -1.91
N GLU A 60 -25.75 -23.18 -2.45
CA GLU A 60 -27.09 -22.55 -2.46
C GLU A 60 -27.64 -22.14 -1.10
N ARG A 61 -27.12 -22.72 0.00
CA ARG A 61 -27.50 -22.41 1.38
C ARG A 61 -26.49 -21.51 2.08
N GLY A 62 -25.47 -21.01 1.37
CA GLY A 62 -24.37 -20.24 1.93
C GLY A 62 -23.33 -21.09 2.66
N GLU A 63 -23.42 -22.42 2.62
CA GLU A 63 -22.55 -23.31 3.39
C GLU A 63 -21.20 -23.50 2.68
N TYR A 64 -20.12 -23.57 3.45
CA TYR A 64 -18.77 -23.89 2.96
C TYR A 64 -18.09 -24.95 3.85
N LYS A 65 -17.03 -25.57 3.31
CA LYS A 65 -16.15 -26.48 4.04
C LYS A 65 -14.72 -26.34 3.53
N LEU A 66 -13.77 -26.14 4.45
CA LEU A 66 -12.34 -25.99 4.15
C LEU A 66 -11.51 -26.91 5.05
N PRO A 67 -10.38 -27.43 4.56
CA PRO A 67 -9.42 -28.06 5.44
C PRO A 67 -8.82 -27.01 6.39
N VAL A 68 -8.53 -27.43 7.62
CA VAL A 68 -7.92 -26.57 8.63
C VAL A 68 -6.78 -27.30 9.34
N GLY A 69 -5.67 -26.60 9.52
CA GLY A 69 -4.52 -27.00 10.32
C GLY A 69 -4.59 -26.39 11.71
N LYS A 70 -3.42 -26.22 12.35
CA LYS A 70 -3.30 -25.66 13.70
C LYS A 70 -2.84 -24.19 13.71
N ASP A 71 -2.67 -23.63 12.52
CA ASP A 71 -2.31 -22.25 12.34
C ASP A 71 -2.89 -21.80 11.00
N ASN A 72 -4.13 -21.34 11.06
CA ASN A 72 -4.84 -20.81 9.90
C ASN A 72 -5.74 -19.66 10.32
N ILE A 73 -5.82 -18.66 9.45
CA ILE A 73 -6.84 -17.62 9.53
C ILE A 73 -7.87 -17.90 8.45
N ILE A 74 -9.11 -18.14 8.86
CA ILE A 74 -10.22 -18.48 7.97
C ILE A 74 -10.99 -17.20 7.73
N PHE A 75 -11.21 -16.82 6.48
CA PHE A 75 -11.82 -15.55 6.14
C PHE A 75 -12.72 -15.62 4.93
N VAL A 76 -13.74 -14.76 4.91
CA VAL A 76 -14.63 -14.57 3.77
C VAL A 76 -14.09 -13.48 2.84
N ILE A 77 -14.08 -13.73 1.53
CA ILE A 77 -13.73 -12.75 0.51
C ILE A 77 -15.00 -12.00 0.14
N LYS A 78 -15.07 -10.72 0.50
CA LYS A 78 -16.25 -9.88 0.30
C LYS A 78 -16.73 -9.93 -1.15
N PRO A 79 -17.98 -10.34 -1.44
CA PRO A 79 -18.54 -10.20 -2.78
C PRO A 79 -18.92 -8.74 -3.07
N THR A 80 -19.04 -8.40 -4.35
CA THR A 80 -19.62 -7.11 -4.79
C THR A 80 -21.03 -6.95 -4.23
N ASN A 81 -21.42 -5.71 -3.92
CA ASN A 81 -22.71 -5.35 -3.32
C ASN A 81 -22.96 -5.78 -1.86
N TYR A 82 -21.89 -6.10 -1.13
CA TYR A 82 -21.95 -6.37 0.30
C TYR A 82 -20.87 -5.60 1.06
N SER A 83 -21.05 -5.40 2.35
CA SER A 83 -20.06 -4.86 3.27
C SER A 83 -19.84 -5.79 4.44
N PHE A 84 -18.65 -5.70 5.04
CA PHE A 84 -18.36 -6.38 6.30
C PHE A 84 -18.98 -5.64 7.49
N PRO A 85 -19.26 -6.35 8.60
CA PRO A 85 -19.27 -5.71 9.92
C PRO A 85 -17.93 -5.02 10.18
N LEU A 86 -17.97 -3.95 10.97
CA LEU A 86 -16.80 -3.19 11.38
C LEU A 86 -16.73 -3.17 12.90
N ASN A 87 -15.52 -3.27 13.44
CA ASN A 87 -15.28 -3.04 14.86
C ASN A 87 -15.30 -1.54 15.20
N ASP A 88 -15.05 -1.21 16.46
CA ASP A 88 -15.02 0.17 16.96
C ASP A 88 -13.90 1.04 16.33
N LYS A 89 -12.89 0.41 15.70
CA LYS A 89 -11.81 1.07 14.95
C LYS A 89 -12.08 1.21 13.46
N ASN A 90 -13.29 0.88 13.00
CA ASN A 90 -13.65 0.78 11.57
C ASN A 90 -12.83 -0.28 10.81
N LEU A 91 -12.26 -1.27 11.49
CA LEU A 91 -11.60 -2.40 10.84
C LEU A 91 -12.66 -3.48 10.50
N PRO A 92 -12.61 -4.06 9.29
CA PRO A 92 -13.50 -5.14 8.91
C PRO A 92 -13.38 -6.40 9.77
N GLU A 93 -14.51 -6.97 10.19
CA GLU A 93 -14.61 -8.24 10.90
C GLU A 93 -15.04 -9.36 9.95
N PHE A 94 -14.07 -9.99 9.28
CA PHE A 94 -14.32 -10.93 8.18
C PHE A 94 -13.57 -12.26 8.33
N TYR A 95 -12.94 -12.49 9.47
CA TYR A 95 -12.03 -13.61 9.70
C TYR A 95 -12.18 -14.22 11.09
N TYR A 96 -11.62 -15.42 11.23
CA TYR A 96 -11.42 -16.13 12.48
C TYR A 96 -10.02 -16.73 12.51
N ILE A 97 -9.27 -16.42 13.56
CA ILE A 97 -7.94 -16.99 13.78
C ILE A 97 -8.10 -18.33 14.47
N HIS A 98 -7.53 -19.39 13.89
CA HIS A 98 -7.48 -20.72 14.47
C HIS A 98 -6.04 -21.10 14.80
N LYS A 99 -5.65 -20.82 16.05
CA LYS A 99 -4.40 -21.23 16.67
C LYS A 99 -4.73 -21.94 18.00
N PRO A 100 -5.11 -23.23 18.00
CA PRO A 100 -5.58 -23.93 19.19
C PRO A 100 -4.57 -23.91 20.35
N ASN A 101 -3.28 -23.81 20.05
CA ASN A 101 -2.20 -23.71 21.04
C ASN A 101 -1.71 -22.27 21.27
N GLY A 102 -2.28 -21.29 20.57
CA GLY A 102 -1.83 -19.91 20.55
C GLY A 102 -0.54 -19.72 19.74
N SER A 103 -0.18 -18.46 19.57
CA SER A 103 1.10 -18.03 19.02
C SER A 103 2.26 -18.38 19.97
N PRO A 104 3.51 -18.46 19.47
CA PRO A 104 4.68 -18.51 20.34
C PRO A 104 4.72 -17.30 21.28
N LYS A 105 5.43 -17.45 22.40
CA LYS A 105 5.68 -16.34 23.32
C LYS A 105 6.76 -15.43 22.71
N LEU A 106 6.34 -14.26 22.27
CA LEU A 106 7.20 -13.24 21.67
C LEU A 106 7.28 -11.98 22.55
N LYS A 107 8.08 -11.00 22.13
CA LYS A 107 8.25 -9.69 22.78
C LYS A 107 6.92 -8.95 22.92
N TYR A 108 6.10 -8.97 21.87
CA TYR A 108 4.83 -8.25 21.79
C TYR A 108 3.64 -9.17 22.01
N SER A 109 2.45 -8.60 22.20
CA SER A 109 1.21 -9.37 22.34
C SER A 109 0.90 -10.13 21.05
N THR A 110 0.51 -11.38 21.21
CA THR A 110 0.18 -12.31 20.13
C THR A 110 -1.12 -13.06 20.46
N VAL A 111 -1.58 -13.90 19.54
CA VAL A 111 -2.85 -14.61 19.67
C VAL A 111 -2.77 -15.64 20.79
N SER A 112 -3.65 -15.51 21.78
CA SER A 112 -3.81 -16.51 22.84
C SER A 112 -4.44 -17.81 22.28
N PRO A 113 -4.28 -18.97 22.97
CA PRO A 113 -4.88 -20.22 22.54
C PRO A 113 -6.37 -20.09 22.22
N THR A 114 -6.73 -20.35 20.96
CA THR A 114 -8.11 -20.17 20.47
C THR A 114 -9.01 -21.37 20.84
N GLY A 115 -8.41 -22.47 21.30
CA GLY A 115 -9.11 -23.73 21.54
C GLY A 115 -9.50 -24.46 20.25
N GLU A 116 -10.35 -25.48 20.40
CA GLU A 116 -10.89 -26.25 19.28
C GLU A 116 -11.70 -25.38 18.32
N ILE A 117 -11.72 -25.76 17.05
CA ILE A 117 -12.50 -25.04 16.05
C ILE A 117 -14.00 -25.13 16.35
N PRO A 118 -14.77 -24.03 16.24
CA PRO A 118 -16.20 -24.07 16.51
C PRO A 118 -16.94 -25.01 15.55
N LYS A 119 -18.10 -25.53 16.00
CA LYS A 119 -18.95 -26.44 15.20
C LYS A 119 -19.43 -25.82 13.89
N SER A 120 -19.60 -24.49 13.88
CA SER A 120 -19.93 -23.67 12.72
C SER A 120 -19.16 -22.36 12.86
N LEU A 121 -18.52 -21.93 11.78
CA LEU A 121 -17.90 -20.62 11.66
C LEU A 121 -18.70 -19.81 10.63
N ASP A 122 -19.57 -18.93 11.11
CA ASP A 122 -20.50 -18.22 10.24
C ASP A 122 -20.03 -16.78 10.01
N PHE A 123 -20.13 -16.29 8.77
CA PHE A 123 -19.70 -14.95 8.38
C PHE A 123 -20.91 -14.09 7.98
N PRO A 124 -21.27 -13.07 8.78
CA PRO A 124 -22.29 -12.10 8.41
C PRO A 124 -21.77 -11.13 7.35
N LEU A 125 -22.62 -10.80 6.38
CA LEU A 125 -22.41 -9.71 5.42
C LEU A 125 -23.65 -8.81 5.39
N TYR A 126 -23.45 -7.51 5.19
CA TYR A 126 -24.56 -6.56 5.02
C TYR A 126 -24.73 -6.21 3.56
N ALA A 127 -25.95 -6.26 3.03
CA ALA A 127 -26.22 -5.77 1.68
C ALA A 127 -25.85 -4.28 1.59
N GLN A 128 -25.08 -3.93 0.57
CA GLN A 128 -24.64 -2.56 0.32
C GLN A 128 -24.52 -2.34 -1.18
N GLN A 129 -25.30 -1.43 -1.76
CA GLN A 129 -25.10 -1.05 -3.16
C GLN A 129 -23.71 -0.41 -3.35
N GLU A 130 -23.00 -0.83 -4.40
CA GLU A 130 -21.68 -0.29 -4.74
C GLU A 130 -21.69 0.49 -6.04
N ASP A 131 -21.02 1.64 -6.03
CA ASP A 131 -20.78 2.43 -7.22
C ASP A 131 -19.66 1.80 -8.06
N ILE A 132 -19.83 1.76 -9.38
CA ILE A 132 -18.74 1.38 -10.30
C ILE A 132 -17.63 2.44 -10.36
N LYS A 133 -17.93 3.66 -9.90
CA LYS A 133 -16.98 4.77 -9.79
C LYS A 133 -16.87 5.18 -8.34
N PHE A 134 -15.68 5.04 -7.77
CA PHE A 134 -15.43 5.31 -6.36
C PHE A 134 -13.98 5.72 -6.11
N LYS A 135 -13.69 6.15 -4.88
CA LYS A 135 -12.35 6.49 -4.44
C LYS A 135 -11.94 5.68 -3.21
N ALA A 136 -10.64 5.47 -3.09
CA ALA A 136 -9.99 4.95 -1.89
C ALA A 136 -8.81 5.85 -1.48
N LEU A 137 -8.61 6.01 -0.17
CA LEU A 137 -7.40 6.65 0.37
C LEU A 137 -6.27 5.63 0.41
N ILE A 138 -5.08 5.99 -0.07
CA ILE A 138 -3.92 5.11 -0.08
C ILE A 138 -2.79 5.80 0.67
N PHE A 139 -2.35 5.20 1.77
CA PHE A 139 -1.26 5.70 2.61
C PHE A 139 -0.03 4.81 2.42
N GLY A 140 1.12 5.43 2.15
CA GLY A 140 2.42 4.80 2.38
C GLY A 140 2.95 5.15 3.76
N ASP A 141 3.55 4.18 4.43
CA ASP A 141 4.45 4.30 5.59
C ASP A 141 4.06 5.40 6.61
N PRO A 142 2.97 5.25 7.37
CA PRO A 142 2.71 6.07 8.55
C PRO A 142 3.85 6.02 9.57
N GLN A 143 4.46 4.85 9.77
CA GLN A 143 5.73 4.55 10.40
C GLN A 143 6.12 5.46 11.58
N ALA A 144 5.26 5.52 12.58
CA ALA A 144 5.55 6.24 13.81
C ALA A 144 6.40 5.37 14.77
N TYR A 145 7.49 5.92 15.27
CA TYR A 145 8.40 5.29 16.24
C TYR A 145 8.04 5.62 17.70
N ASN A 146 7.14 6.58 17.93
CA ASN A 146 6.72 7.02 19.25
C ASN A 146 5.38 7.78 19.19
N MET A 147 4.83 8.13 20.36
CA MET A 147 3.55 8.83 20.47
C MET A 147 3.56 10.26 19.91
N ASP A 148 4.70 10.95 19.88
CA ASP A 148 4.79 12.28 19.25
C ASP A 148 4.61 12.15 17.73
N GLU A 149 5.19 11.11 17.12
CA GLU A 149 5.03 10.82 15.70
C GLU A 149 3.61 10.34 15.36
N ILE A 150 2.93 9.59 16.25
CA ILE A 150 1.49 9.33 16.13
C ILE A 150 0.69 10.64 16.14
N ALA A 151 1.05 11.60 17.02
CA ALA A 151 0.40 12.90 17.05
C ALA A 151 0.68 13.72 15.78
N TYR A 152 1.89 13.64 15.22
CA TYR A 152 2.23 14.26 13.94
C TYR A 152 1.46 13.64 12.78
N PHE A 153 1.29 12.32 12.75
CA PHE A 153 0.47 11.62 11.77
C PHE A 153 -0.98 12.10 11.84
N LYS A 154 -1.57 12.10 13.05
CA LYS A 154 -2.95 12.56 13.25
C LYS A 154 -3.15 14.00 12.78
N LYS A 155 -2.34 14.93 13.29
CA LYS A 155 -2.50 16.36 13.01
C LYS A 155 -2.06 16.75 11.59
N GLY A 156 -1.04 16.08 11.08
CA GLY A 156 -0.41 16.39 9.80
C GLY A 156 -1.04 15.71 8.60
N ILE A 157 -1.75 14.60 8.79
CA ILE A 157 -2.35 13.80 7.71
C ILE A 157 -3.84 13.59 7.94
N ILE A 158 -4.23 12.99 9.08
CA ILE A 158 -5.63 12.60 9.34
C ILE A 158 -6.56 13.81 9.35
N GLU A 159 -6.19 14.89 10.03
CA GLU A 159 -6.99 16.11 10.12
C GLU A 159 -7.07 16.91 8.80
N ASP A 160 -6.16 16.69 7.84
CA ASP A 160 -6.22 17.31 6.50
C ASP A 160 -7.26 16.62 5.60
N ILE A 161 -7.67 15.40 5.93
CA ILE A 161 -8.53 14.58 5.07
C ILE A 161 -9.99 15.00 5.20
N ASN A 162 -10.58 15.37 4.06
CA ASN A 162 -12.02 15.50 3.91
C ASN A 162 -12.59 14.26 3.20
N ALA A 163 -13.00 13.26 3.99
CA ALA A 163 -13.49 11.98 3.48
C ALA A 163 -14.98 12.03 3.08
N ASP A 164 -15.28 12.59 1.91
CA ASP A 164 -16.63 12.66 1.37
C ASP A 164 -17.26 11.27 1.06
N GLY A 165 -18.50 11.25 0.56
CA GLY A 165 -19.22 10.01 0.21
C GLY A 165 -18.65 9.25 -1.01
N THR A 166 -17.75 9.86 -1.78
CA THR A 166 -17.06 9.21 -2.91
C THR A 166 -15.90 8.33 -2.44
N ILE A 167 -15.32 8.64 -1.27
CA ILE A 167 -14.31 7.79 -0.62
C ILE A 167 -15.02 6.66 0.14
N LYS A 168 -14.73 5.42 -0.23
CA LYS A 168 -15.45 4.24 0.26
C LYS A 168 -14.67 3.47 1.33
N PHE A 169 -13.35 3.50 1.26
CA PHE A 169 -12.44 2.87 2.23
C PHE A 169 -11.04 3.48 2.09
N GLY A 170 -10.10 3.05 2.93
CA GLY A 170 -8.68 3.31 2.71
C GLY A 170 -7.79 2.08 2.93
N ILE A 171 -6.56 2.18 2.45
CA ILE A 171 -5.53 1.15 2.54
C ILE A 171 -4.22 1.81 2.99
N SER A 172 -3.60 1.28 4.05
CA SER A 172 -2.21 1.59 4.38
C SER A 172 -1.29 0.47 3.86
N LEU A 173 -0.28 0.84 3.09
CA LEU A 173 0.61 -0.07 2.34
C LEU A 173 1.83 -0.51 3.16
N GLY A 174 1.64 -0.81 4.45
CA GLY A 174 2.70 -1.29 5.36
C GLY A 174 3.45 -0.17 6.07
N ASP A 175 4.33 -0.60 6.97
CA ASP A 175 5.08 0.21 7.93
C ASP A 175 4.13 1.15 8.66
N LEU A 176 3.14 0.54 9.33
CA LEU A 176 2.14 1.25 10.09
C LEU A 176 2.79 1.94 11.30
N VAL A 177 3.81 1.29 11.86
CA VAL A 177 4.66 1.78 12.96
C VAL A 177 6.13 1.51 12.67
N GLY A 178 7.03 2.12 13.44
CA GLY A 178 8.48 1.95 13.32
C GLY A 178 9.05 0.97 14.35
N ASP A 179 8.87 -0.34 14.16
CA ASP A 179 9.35 -1.45 15.00
C ASP A 179 8.74 -1.59 16.40
N ASP A 180 8.04 -0.56 16.90
CA ASP A 180 7.33 -0.66 18.17
C ASP A 180 5.86 -1.05 17.99
N LEU A 181 5.59 -2.35 17.99
CA LEU A 181 4.26 -2.89 17.71
C LEU A 181 3.20 -2.55 18.79
N GLU A 182 3.59 -2.01 19.95
CA GLU A 182 2.64 -1.42 20.90
C GLU A 182 1.90 -0.21 20.29
N LEU A 183 2.50 0.46 19.32
CA LEU A 183 1.93 1.62 18.63
C LEU A 183 0.84 1.26 17.61
N HIS A 184 0.62 -0.03 17.30
CA HIS A 184 -0.47 -0.45 16.41
C HIS A 184 -1.83 0.06 16.91
N LYS A 185 -2.07 0.07 18.22
CA LYS A 185 -3.32 0.55 18.81
C LYS A 185 -3.48 2.08 18.66
N PRO A 186 -2.50 2.92 19.08
CA PRO A 186 -2.50 4.35 18.76
C PRO A 186 -2.66 4.67 17.27
N TYR A 187 -2.07 3.87 16.39
CA TYR A 187 -2.26 4.00 14.94
C TYR A 187 -3.70 3.72 14.53
N GLN A 188 -4.30 2.62 14.99
CA GLN A 188 -5.73 2.30 14.75
C GLN A 188 -6.64 3.42 15.24
N ASP A 189 -6.36 3.96 16.43
CA ASP A 189 -7.10 5.10 17.00
C ASP A 189 -7.00 6.33 16.08
N ALA A 190 -5.82 6.65 15.55
CA ALA A 190 -5.66 7.77 14.63
C ALA A 190 -6.46 7.55 13.33
N ILE A 191 -6.34 6.38 12.71
CA ILE A 191 -7.06 6.02 11.47
C ILE A 191 -8.57 6.03 11.65
N GLN A 192 -9.08 5.55 12.80
CA GLN A 192 -10.51 5.49 13.11
C GLN A 192 -11.20 6.85 12.87
N HIS A 193 -10.51 7.97 13.13
CA HIS A 193 -11.06 9.32 12.98
C HIS A 193 -11.46 9.67 11.54
N ILE A 194 -10.92 8.96 10.53
CA ILE A 194 -11.33 9.14 9.12
C ILE A 194 -12.79 8.69 8.91
N GLY A 195 -13.29 7.74 9.72
CA GLY A 195 -14.67 7.27 9.66
C GLY A 195 -14.99 6.41 8.43
N LYS A 196 -13.99 5.68 7.90
CA LYS A 196 -14.13 4.77 6.76
C LYS A 196 -13.57 3.39 7.10
N PRO A 197 -14.07 2.31 6.47
CA PRO A 197 -13.42 1.00 6.52
C PRO A 197 -11.95 1.13 6.14
N TRP A 198 -11.06 0.47 6.90
CA TRP A 198 -9.62 0.54 6.66
C TRP A 198 -8.99 -0.84 6.53
N TYR A 199 -8.17 -1.00 5.51
CA TYR A 199 -7.39 -2.21 5.23
C TYR A 199 -5.92 -1.93 5.47
N ASN A 200 -5.20 -2.88 6.05
CA ASN A 200 -3.78 -2.74 6.35
C ASN A 200 -2.99 -3.83 5.64
N VAL A 201 -1.96 -3.41 4.93
CA VAL A 201 -0.85 -4.24 4.46
C VAL A 201 0.20 -4.25 5.57
N MET A 202 0.91 -5.35 5.71
CA MET A 202 2.03 -5.47 6.64
C MET A 202 3.32 -4.96 5.97
N GLY A 203 4.09 -4.12 6.68
CA GLY A 203 5.43 -3.70 6.27
C GLY A 203 6.53 -4.38 7.08
N ASN A 204 7.79 -4.13 6.70
CA ASN A 204 8.92 -4.76 7.38
C ASN A 204 9.09 -4.26 8.83
N HIS A 205 8.65 -3.05 9.15
CA HIS A 205 8.66 -2.50 10.51
C HIS A 205 7.46 -2.94 11.38
N ASP A 206 6.53 -3.71 10.81
CA ASP A 206 5.37 -4.28 11.52
C ASP A 206 5.61 -5.74 11.96
N MET A 207 6.86 -6.24 11.84
CA MET A 207 7.24 -7.64 12.07
C MET A 207 7.63 -7.97 13.52
N ASN A 208 7.38 -9.22 13.92
CA ASN A 208 8.05 -9.86 15.04
C ASN A 208 9.47 -10.29 14.63
N TYR A 209 10.49 -9.57 15.10
CA TYR A 209 11.89 -9.90 14.78
C TYR A 209 12.49 -11.04 15.63
N ASP A 210 11.84 -11.42 16.72
CA ASP A 210 12.29 -12.44 17.67
C ASP A 210 11.87 -13.87 17.29
N VAL A 211 11.84 -14.17 15.98
CA VAL A 211 11.51 -15.47 15.39
C VAL A 211 12.58 -15.95 14.42
N GLU A 212 12.62 -17.26 14.17
CA GLU A 212 13.62 -17.89 13.28
C GLU A 212 13.06 -18.29 11.91
N VAL A 213 11.74 -18.19 11.72
CA VAL A 213 11.04 -18.57 10.48
C VAL A 213 9.99 -17.54 10.10
N ASP A 214 9.82 -17.34 8.80
CA ASP A 214 8.95 -16.33 8.19
C ASP A 214 7.48 -16.46 8.55
N SER A 215 7.00 -17.69 8.68
CA SER A 215 5.61 -17.99 9.03
C SER A 215 5.21 -17.58 10.45
N LEU A 216 6.13 -17.04 11.26
CA LEU A 216 5.87 -16.55 12.61
C LEU A 216 6.18 -15.04 12.74
N SER A 217 6.58 -14.38 11.66
CA SER A 217 7.02 -12.98 11.68
C SER A 217 5.85 -11.98 11.77
N ASP A 218 4.61 -12.45 11.63
CA ASP A 218 3.38 -11.67 11.56
C ASP A 218 2.46 -11.88 12.77
N GLU A 219 2.84 -12.65 13.79
CA GLU A 219 1.97 -13.05 14.91
C GLU A 219 1.30 -11.86 15.65
N THR A 220 2.04 -10.77 15.85
CA THR A 220 1.49 -9.54 16.45
C THR A 220 0.66 -8.74 15.45
N PHE A 221 0.98 -8.80 14.15
CA PHE A 221 0.14 -8.20 13.12
C PHE A 221 -1.21 -8.92 13.04
N GLU A 222 -1.20 -10.25 13.00
CA GLU A 222 -2.40 -11.10 13.00
C GLU A 222 -3.29 -10.82 14.20
N TYR A 223 -2.69 -10.69 15.39
CA TYR A 223 -3.41 -10.33 16.61
C TYR A 223 -4.14 -8.98 16.52
N ASN A 224 -3.55 -7.97 15.89
CA ASN A 224 -4.10 -6.61 15.84
C ASN A 224 -5.00 -6.34 14.62
N PHE A 225 -4.73 -6.99 13.47
CA PHE A 225 -5.33 -6.65 12.18
C PHE A 225 -5.94 -7.84 11.43
N GLY A 226 -5.64 -9.08 11.83
CA GLY A 226 -6.12 -10.29 11.16
C GLY A 226 -5.20 -10.75 10.03
N PRO A 227 -5.75 -11.43 9.00
CA PRO A 227 -4.91 -12.01 7.95
C PRO A 227 -4.13 -10.92 7.22
N ASN A 228 -2.85 -11.16 6.96
CA ASN A 228 -1.99 -10.30 6.12
C ASN A 228 -1.98 -10.72 4.64
N ASN A 229 -2.72 -11.77 4.29
CA ASN A 229 -2.91 -12.28 2.93
C ASN A 229 -4.39 -12.56 2.67
N TYR A 230 -5.09 -11.65 1.99
CA TYR A 230 -6.54 -11.75 1.76
C TYR A 230 -6.97 -10.95 0.52
N ALA A 231 -8.26 -11.03 0.19
CA ALA A 231 -8.82 -10.30 -0.94
C ALA A 231 -10.27 -9.89 -0.71
N PHE A 232 -10.74 -8.91 -1.49
CA PHE A 232 -12.13 -8.47 -1.49
C PHE A 232 -12.52 -7.83 -2.83
N HIS A 233 -13.80 -7.92 -3.17
CA HIS A 233 -14.38 -7.20 -4.30
C HIS A 233 -14.89 -5.82 -3.87
N TYR A 234 -14.80 -4.82 -4.76
CA TYR A 234 -15.57 -3.59 -4.65
C TYR A 234 -15.88 -3.08 -6.05
N GLY A 235 -17.15 -2.90 -6.39
CA GLY A 235 -17.57 -2.55 -7.75
C GLY A 235 -17.00 -3.55 -8.77
N ASN A 236 -16.30 -3.06 -9.79
CA ASN A 236 -15.65 -3.91 -10.79
C ASN A 236 -14.14 -4.15 -10.58
N ALA A 237 -13.64 -3.92 -9.36
CA ALA A 237 -12.27 -4.20 -8.96
C ALA A 237 -12.19 -5.39 -7.99
N TYR A 238 -11.03 -6.05 -7.97
CA TYR A 238 -10.65 -7.10 -7.04
C TYR A 238 -9.33 -6.72 -6.38
N PHE A 239 -9.38 -6.46 -5.08
CA PHE A 239 -8.24 -6.05 -4.28
C PHE A 239 -7.63 -7.29 -3.62
N ILE A 240 -6.32 -7.43 -3.72
CA ILE A 240 -5.54 -8.49 -3.07
C ILE A 240 -4.51 -7.79 -2.18
N VAL A 241 -4.52 -8.11 -0.89
CA VAL A 241 -3.56 -7.64 0.11
C VAL A 241 -2.58 -8.79 0.36
N LEU A 242 -1.29 -8.51 0.25
CA LEU A 242 -0.23 -9.50 0.40
C LEU A 242 0.89 -8.95 1.29
N ASP A 243 1.31 -9.77 2.25
CA ASP A 243 2.62 -9.66 2.87
C ASP A 243 3.67 -10.10 1.85
N ASN A 244 4.66 -9.25 1.59
CA ASN A 244 5.73 -9.52 0.64
C ASN A 244 7.13 -9.37 1.25
N ILE A 245 7.26 -9.63 2.54
CA ILE A 245 8.52 -9.60 3.25
C ILE A 245 8.92 -11.04 3.60
N LEU A 246 10.13 -11.44 3.21
CA LEU A 246 10.72 -12.72 3.62
C LEU A 246 11.72 -12.47 4.75
N TYR A 247 11.34 -12.82 5.97
CA TYR A 247 12.13 -12.67 7.18
C TYR A 247 12.31 -13.99 7.94
N PRO A 248 13.52 -14.40 8.33
CA PRO A 248 14.79 -13.81 7.93
C PRO A 248 15.04 -13.96 6.43
N ASN A 249 15.90 -13.11 5.88
CA ASN A 249 16.30 -13.15 4.48
C ASN A 249 16.75 -14.58 4.11
N PRO A 250 16.10 -15.24 3.13
CA PRO A 250 16.33 -16.65 2.86
C PRO A 250 17.72 -16.95 2.26
N ASN A 251 18.41 -15.92 1.75
CA ASN A 251 19.73 -16.06 1.14
C ASN A 251 20.86 -15.86 2.15
N THR A 252 20.66 -14.99 3.14
CA THR A 252 21.73 -14.55 4.06
C THR A 252 21.49 -14.91 5.52
N GLY A 253 20.24 -15.22 5.88
CA GLY A 253 19.78 -15.36 7.27
C GLY A 253 19.76 -14.04 8.06
N LYS A 254 19.98 -12.89 7.42
CA LYS A 254 20.09 -11.58 8.07
C LYS A 254 19.18 -10.55 7.41
N GLY A 255 18.44 -9.79 8.21
CA GLY A 255 17.45 -8.84 7.70
C GLY A 255 16.33 -9.55 6.96
N TYR A 256 15.75 -8.89 5.96
CA TYR A 256 14.69 -9.44 5.12
C TYR A 256 15.05 -9.37 3.62
N LEU A 257 14.19 -9.95 2.79
CA LEU A 257 14.21 -9.82 1.33
C LEU A 257 12.77 -9.59 0.86
N GLY A 258 12.53 -8.66 -0.08
CA GLY A 258 11.23 -8.57 -0.72
C GLY A 258 10.93 -9.86 -1.50
N GLY A 259 9.77 -10.45 -1.32
CA GLY A 259 9.41 -11.71 -1.99
C GLY A 259 8.10 -12.25 -1.47
N PHE A 260 7.67 -13.39 -2.02
CA PHE A 260 6.44 -14.05 -1.57
C PHE A 260 6.76 -15.49 -1.19
N ARG A 261 6.17 -15.96 -0.09
CA ARG A 261 6.13 -17.38 0.19
C ARG A 261 5.29 -18.12 -0.85
N LYS A 262 5.46 -19.44 -0.89
CA LYS A 262 4.75 -20.30 -1.85
C LYS A 262 3.24 -20.29 -1.62
N ASP A 263 2.82 -20.39 -0.36
CA ASP A 263 1.43 -20.40 0.11
C ASP A 263 0.69 -19.11 -0.24
N GLN A 264 1.34 -17.96 -0.10
CA GLN A 264 0.80 -16.65 -0.51
C GLN A 264 0.46 -16.62 -2.01
N LEU A 265 1.38 -17.07 -2.87
CA LEU A 265 1.14 -17.13 -4.32
C LEU A 265 0.17 -18.27 -4.71
N ASP A 266 0.10 -19.35 -3.94
CA ASP A 266 -0.94 -20.38 -4.10
C ASP A 266 -2.34 -19.78 -3.81
N PHE A 267 -2.47 -18.95 -2.77
CA PHE A 267 -3.70 -18.21 -2.49
C PHE A 267 -4.09 -17.24 -3.62
N VAL A 268 -3.14 -16.46 -4.15
CA VAL A 268 -3.40 -15.55 -5.28
C VAL A 268 -3.92 -16.34 -6.49
N GLU A 269 -3.28 -17.46 -6.81
CA GLU A 269 -3.70 -18.33 -7.91
C GLU A 269 -5.09 -18.94 -7.66
N ASN A 270 -5.35 -19.44 -6.46
CA ASN A 270 -6.63 -20.06 -6.09
C ASN A 270 -7.78 -19.06 -6.05
N SER A 271 -7.55 -17.86 -5.52
CA SER A 271 -8.56 -16.80 -5.42
C SER A 271 -8.99 -16.30 -6.81
N LEU A 272 -8.02 -16.09 -7.71
CA LEU A 272 -8.26 -15.60 -9.08
C LEU A 272 -8.95 -16.61 -10.01
N LYS A 273 -9.08 -17.90 -9.62
CA LYS A 273 -9.86 -18.90 -10.38
C LYS A 273 -11.32 -18.49 -10.55
N TYR A 274 -11.89 -17.86 -9.55
CA TYR A 274 -13.31 -17.48 -9.53
C TYR A 274 -13.56 -16.02 -9.97
N VAL A 275 -12.51 -15.29 -10.35
CA VAL A 275 -12.60 -13.87 -10.71
C VAL A 275 -12.74 -13.71 -12.23
N PRO A 276 -13.77 -13.00 -12.73
CA PRO A 276 -13.91 -12.66 -14.14
C PRO A 276 -12.68 -11.92 -14.70
N LYS A 277 -12.27 -12.25 -15.93
CA LYS A 277 -11.00 -11.78 -16.51
C LYS A 277 -11.00 -10.31 -16.96
N ASP A 278 -12.17 -9.68 -16.98
CA ASP A 278 -12.39 -8.28 -17.33
C ASP A 278 -12.36 -7.32 -16.11
N LYS A 279 -12.32 -7.86 -14.89
CA LYS A 279 -12.12 -7.08 -13.66
C LYS A 279 -10.74 -6.44 -13.61
N LEU A 280 -10.65 -5.31 -12.93
CA LEU A 280 -9.38 -4.71 -12.52
C LEU A 280 -8.84 -5.45 -11.30
N ILE A 281 -7.66 -6.06 -11.43
CA ILE A 281 -6.95 -6.70 -10.31
C ILE A 281 -5.98 -5.69 -9.71
N ILE A 282 -6.11 -5.43 -8.41
CA ILE A 282 -5.30 -4.46 -7.68
C ILE A 282 -4.54 -5.19 -6.58
N LEU A 283 -3.22 -5.23 -6.69
CA LEU A 283 -2.32 -5.81 -5.70
C LEU A 283 -1.82 -4.73 -4.75
N ASN A 284 -1.83 -5.05 -3.46
CA ASN A 284 -1.44 -4.14 -2.38
C ASN A 284 -0.40 -4.89 -1.54
N TYR A 285 0.84 -4.43 -1.58
CA TYR A 285 1.96 -4.98 -0.82
C TYR A 285 2.91 -3.86 -0.41
N HIS A 286 3.90 -4.16 0.41
CA HIS A 286 4.75 -3.11 0.98
C HIS A 286 5.99 -2.82 0.11
N ILE A 287 6.83 -3.83 -0.15
CA ILE A 287 8.10 -3.66 -0.88
C ILE A 287 7.84 -3.63 -2.39
N PRO A 288 8.40 -2.68 -3.17
CA PRO A 288 8.24 -2.70 -4.62
C PRO A 288 8.79 -3.97 -5.28
N LEU A 289 8.17 -4.46 -6.37
CA LEU A 289 8.64 -5.69 -7.03
C LEU A 289 10.03 -5.56 -7.66
N GLY A 290 10.50 -4.32 -7.82
CA GLY A 290 11.78 -3.97 -8.44
C GLY A 290 11.86 -4.38 -9.92
N ASN A 291 12.69 -3.70 -10.71
CA ASN A 291 12.94 -4.12 -12.09
C ASN A 291 13.92 -5.30 -12.14
N ILE A 292 14.22 -5.83 -13.33
CA ILE A 292 15.14 -6.98 -13.49
C ILE A 292 16.56 -6.75 -12.91
N ASN A 293 16.97 -5.49 -12.77
CA ASN A 293 18.29 -5.12 -12.23
C ASN A 293 18.27 -4.84 -10.72
N SER A 294 17.13 -5.02 -10.04
CA SER A 294 17.04 -4.82 -8.59
C SER A 294 17.20 -6.13 -7.84
N ASP A 295 18.06 -6.14 -6.82
CA ASP A 295 18.21 -7.26 -5.87
C ASP A 295 17.32 -7.11 -4.63
N SER A 296 16.48 -6.06 -4.57
CA SER A 296 15.57 -5.80 -3.43
C SER A 296 14.41 -6.79 -3.34
N PHE A 297 14.12 -7.50 -4.43
CA PHE A 297 12.97 -8.39 -4.54
C PHE A 297 13.34 -9.71 -5.24
N ARG A 298 12.82 -10.85 -4.76
CA ARG A 298 13.11 -12.18 -5.31
C ARG A 298 12.43 -12.37 -6.67
N HIS A 299 13.23 -12.37 -7.74
CA HIS A 299 12.74 -12.40 -9.13
C HIS A 299 11.83 -13.60 -9.45
N SER A 300 12.09 -14.79 -8.89
CA SER A 300 11.28 -15.98 -9.14
C SER A 300 9.82 -15.79 -8.73
N ASP A 301 9.58 -14.99 -7.69
CA ASP A 301 8.25 -14.76 -7.13
C ASP A 301 7.50 -13.73 -7.98
N ARG A 302 8.19 -12.66 -8.41
CA ARG A 302 7.69 -11.70 -9.41
C ARG A 302 7.29 -12.44 -10.69
N ASP A 303 8.14 -13.34 -11.18
CA ASP A 303 7.87 -14.13 -12.37
C ASP A 303 6.63 -15.03 -12.23
N ARG A 304 6.46 -15.67 -11.05
CA ARG A 304 5.26 -16.47 -10.78
C ARG A 304 4.02 -15.59 -10.70
N LEU A 305 4.08 -14.46 -10.00
CA LEU A 305 2.99 -13.49 -9.92
C LEU A 305 2.56 -13.01 -11.32
N PHE A 306 3.51 -12.61 -12.17
CA PHE A 306 3.21 -12.19 -13.55
C PHE A 306 2.60 -13.30 -14.41
N LYS A 307 2.95 -14.57 -14.18
CA LYS A 307 2.26 -15.70 -14.83
C LYS A 307 0.82 -15.84 -14.35
N ILE A 308 0.57 -15.70 -13.05
CA ILE A 308 -0.78 -15.76 -12.46
C ILE A 308 -1.67 -14.63 -13.03
N LEU A 309 -1.10 -13.43 -13.21
CA LEU A 309 -1.81 -12.26 -13.72
C LEU A 309 -2.00 -12.24 -15.24
N ALA A 310 -1.30 -13.08 -16.00
CA ALA A 310 -1.33 -13.08 -17.47
C ALA A 310 -2.74 -13.11 -18.10
N PRO A 311 -3.75 -13.79 -17.51
CA PRO A 311 -5.11 -13.79 -18.05
C PRO A 311 -5.91 -12.48 -17.85
N PHE A 312 -5.44 -11.53 -17.03
CA PHE A 312 -6.20 -10.34 -16.62
C PHE A 312 -5.66 -9.09 -17.29
N LYS A 313 -6.46 -8.46 -18.17
CA LYS A 313 -6.01 -7.31 -18.97
C LYS A 313 -5.82 -6.02 -18.16
N HIS A 314 -6.52 -5.91 -17.03
CA HIS A 314 -6.55 -4.72 -16.19
C HIS A 314 -5.88 -5.06 -14.87
N THR A 315 -4.65 -4.60 -14.70
CA THR A 315 -3.87 -4.85 -13.48
C THR A 315 -3.21 -3.56 -13.00
N LEU A 316 -3.11 -3.45 -11.68
CA LEU A 316 -2.43 -2.39 -10.97
C LEU A 316 -1.77 -3.00 -9.75
N SER A 317 -0.55 -2.55 -9.46
CA SER A 317 0.10 -2.80 -8.18
C SER A 317 0.32 -1.49 -7.43
N MET A 318 0.27 -1.57 -6.10
CA MET A 318 0.61 -0.47 -5.21
C MET A 318 1.58 -0.96 -4.15
N SER A 319 2.65 -0.19 -3.97
CA SER A 319 3.72 -0.42 -2.99
C SER A 319 4.05 0.88 -2.25
N ALA A 320 4.89 0.81 -1.23
CA ALA A 320 5.40 1.99 -0.52
C ALA A 320 6.87 1.76 -0.12
N HIS A 321 7.24 1.71 1.17
CA HIS A 321 8.56 1.27 1.67
C HIS A 321 9.73 2.23 1.44
N THR A 322 9.75 2.95 0.31
CA THR A 322 10.96 3.62 -0.15
C THR A 322 11.15 5.03 0.42
N HIS A 323 10.10 5.70 0.88
CA HIS A 323 10.14 7.11 1.30
C HIS A 323 10.53 8.08 0.17
N TRP A 324 10.14 7.73 -1.05
CA TRP A 324 9.96 8.61 -2.20
C TRP A 324 8.75 8.09 -2.99
N GLN A 325 8.31 8.79 -4.03
CA GLN A 325 7.27 8.27 -4.92
C GLN A 325 7.80 7.96 -6.32
N GLU A 326 7.25 6.95 -6.98
CA GLU A 326 7.68 6.55 -8.33
C GLU A 326 6.56 5.82 -9.09
N GLN A 327 6.43 6.10 -10.39
CA GLN A 327 5.61 5.31 -11.32
C GLN A 327 6.50 4.24 -11.97
N ILE A 328 6.31 2.97 -11.58
CA ILE A 328 7.14 1.84 -12.03
C ILE A 328 6.39 1.05 -13.11
N PHE A 329 7.07 0.72 -14.20
CA PHE A 329 6.48 0.01 -15.34
C PHE A 329 7.28 -1.25 -15.69
N TYR A 330 6.61 -2.40 -15.67
CA TYR A 330 7.20 -3.69 -15.98
C TYR A 330 6.86 -4.11 -17.40
N GLY A 331 7.90 -4.25 -18.25
CA GLY A 331 7.77 -4.75 -19.62
C GLY A 331 8.16 -6.22 -19.75
N LEU A 332 8.20 -6.72 -20.99
CA LEU A 332 8.63 -8.09 -21.30
C LEU A 332 10.02 -8.41 -20.72
N GLN A 333 10.93 -7.42 -20.73
CA GLN A 333 12.27 -7.55 -20.17
C GLN A 333 12.28 -7.76 -18.64
N ASP A 334 11.24 -7.35 -17.94
CA ASP A 334 11.09 -7.51 -16.48
C ASP A 334 10.33 -8.79 -16.10
N GLY A 335 9.96 -9.60 -17.11
CA GLY A 335 9.20 -10.83 -16.95
C GLY A 335 7.69 -10.66 -17.13
N TRP A 336 7.19 -9.47 -17.47
CA TRP A 336 5.77 -9.26 -17.74
C TRP A 336 5.29 -10.15 -18.89
N LYS A 337 4.06 -10.68 -18.81
CA LYS A 337 3.58 -11.71 -19.74
C LYS A 337 2.61 -11.18 -20.82
N GLN A 338 2.09 -9.96 -20.66
CA GLN A 338 1.14 -9.38 -21.61
C GLN A 338 1.82 -8.36 -22.53
N GLN A 339 1.12 -7.97 -23.59
CA GLN A 339 1.52 -6.81 -24.39
C GLN A 339 1.41 -5.53 -23.55
N GLY A 340 2.29 -4.55 -23.81
CA GLY A 340 2.36 -3.32 -23.04
C GLY A 340 3.16 -3.50 -21.75
N VAL A 341 2.75 -2.78 -20.70
CA VAL A 341 3.43 -2.76 -19.39
C VAL A 341 2.44 -2.97 -18.27
N HIS A 342 2.87 -3.63 -17.19
CA HIS A 342 2.18 -3.59 -15.91
C HIS A 342 2.64 -2.37 -15.13
N HIS A 343 1.71 -1.67 -14.50
CA HIS A 343 2.00 -0.46 -13.73
C HIS A 343 1.92 -0.75 -12.23
N GLU A 344 2.99 -0.37 -11.53
CA GLU A 344 3.06 -0.31 -10.09
C GLU A 344 3.29 1.14 -9.65
N TYR A 345 2.46 1.63 -8.74
CA TYR A 345 2.69 2.92 -8.09
C TYR A 345 3.31 2.70 -6.72
N ASN A 346 4.59 3.08 -6.58
CA ASN A 346 5.25 3.21 -5.29
C ASN A 346 4.81 4.54 -4.66
N VAL A 347 3.88 4.45 -3.73
CA VAL A 347 3.13 5.56 -3.16
C VAL A 347 4.00 6.37 -2.20
N GLY A 348 3.98 7.69 -2.35
CA GLY A 348 4.66 8.59 -1.42
C GLY A 348 4.12 8.47 0.01
N THR A 349 4.99 8.65 0.99
CA THR A 349 4.71 8.31 2.39
C THR A 349 4.03 9.43 3.17
N THR A 350 3.21 9.04 4.12
CA THR A 350 2.48 9.93 5.05
C THR A 350 3.40 10.47 6.15
N SER A 351 4.40 9.68 6.56
CA SER A 351 5.49 10.13 7.44
C SER A 351 6.53 11.00 6.72
N GLY A 352 6.55 11.00 5.39
CA GLY A 352 7.60 11.65 4.60
C GLY A 352 8.96 10.99 4.82
N ASP A 353 10.02 11.78 4.97
CA ASP A 353 11.33 11.30 5.44
C ASP A 353 11.33 11.08 6.98
N TRP A 354 10.48 10.15 7.45
CA TRP A 354 10.35 9.71 8.86
C TRP A 354 10.20 10.86 9.87
N TYR A 355 9.26 11.79 9.64
CA TYR A 355 9.06 12.94 10.53
C TYR A 355 10.31 13.83 10.70
N SER A 356 11.21 13.85 9.73
CA SER A 356 12.35 14.78 9.71
C SER A 356 11.97 16.18 9.22
N GLY A 357 12.96 17.08 9.26
CA GLY A 357 12.86 18.44 8.78
C GLY A 357 12.53 19.43 9.89
N THR A 358 12.43 20.70 9.49
CA THR A 358 12.00 21.78 10.37
C THR A 358 10.54 21.63 10.75
N ARG A 359 10.19 22.00 11.97
CA ARG A 359 8.80 22.01 12.43
C ARG A 359 8.06 23.26 11.92
N ASN A 360 6.80 23.09 11.53
CA ASN A 360 5.89 24.19 11.25
C ASN A 360 5.37 24.82 12.56
N GLU A 361 4.53 25.85 12.44
CA GLU A 361 3.92 26.56 13.59
C GLU A 361 3.09 25.66 14.52
N TYR A 362 2.70 24.48 14.04
CA TYR A 362 1.94 23.49 14.79
C TYR A 362 2.81 22.41 15.45
N GLY A 363 4.14 22.53 15.35
CA GLY A 363 5.11 21.56 15.86
C GLY A 363 5.32 20.34 14.97
N ILE A 364 4.74 20.32 13.76
CA ILE A 364 4.77 19.17 12.85
C ILE A 364 5.97 19.31 11.92
N PRO A 365 6.87 18.31 11.84
CA PRO A 365 7.99 18.34 10.92
C PRO A 365 7.54 18.43 9.45
N SER A 366 8.32 19.11 8.60
CA SER A 366 7.99 19.28 7.18
C SER A 366 8.00 17.97 6.40
N SER A 367 8.92 17.07 6.76
CA SER A 367 9.02 15.69 6.28
C SER A 367 8.91 15.58 4.75
N THR A 368 9.64 16.42 4.03
CA THR A 368 9.76 16.24 2.58
C THR A 368 10.54 14.96 2.31
N MET A 369 10.03 14.10 1.43
CA MET A 369 10.68 12.86 1.01
C MET A 369 11.98 13.15 0.26
N ARG A 370 12.80 12.10 0.13
CA ARG A 370 14.18 12.21 -0.37
C ARG A 370 14.27 12.60 -1.86
N ASP A 371 13.18 12.45 -2.60
CA ASP A 371 12.96 12.86 -4.00
C ASP A 371 12.44 14.30 -4.14
N GLY A 372 12.27 15.03 -3.02
CA GLY A 372 11.71 16.38 -2.98
C GLY A 372 10.19 16.45 -2.98
N THR A 373 9.48 15.33 -2.94
CA THR A 373 8.02 15.32 -2.76
C THR A 373 7.67 15.66 -1.30
N PRO A 374 6.82 16.66 -1.01
CA PRO A 374 6.29 16.86 0.35
C PRO A 374 5.41 15.70 0.81
N LYS A 375 5.39 15.37 2.11
CA LYS A 375 4.49 14.33 2.64
C LYS A 375 3.01 14.61 2.33
N GLY A 376 2.25 13.53 2.25
CA GLY A 376 0.85 13.55 1.80
C GLY A 376 0.30 12.15 1.65
N TYR A 377 -0.79 12.03 0.90
CA TYR A 377 -1.47 10.74 0.66
C TYR A 377 -1.98 10.68 -0.78
N ALA A 378 -2.08 9.45 -1.30
CA ALA A 378 -2.67 9.21 -2.60
C ALA A 378 -4.18 8.96 -2.50
N ILE A 379 -4.89 9.34 -3.55
CA ILE A 379 -6.31 9.06 -3.74
C ILE A 379 -6.44 8.24 -5.02
N LEU A 380 -6.76 6.96 -4.87
CA LEU A 380 -7.09 6.08 -5.97
C LEU A 380 -8.53 6.37 -6.40
N THR A 381 -8.75 6.69 -7.67
CA THR A 381 -10.07 6.73 -8.28
C THR A 381 -10.22 5.54 -9.20
N ILE A 382 -11.22 4.71 -8.94
CA ILE A 382 -11.64 3.62 -9.84
C ILE A 382 -12.84 4.09 -10.65
N ASP A 383 -12.81 3.82 -11.95
CA ASP A 383 -13.94 3.97 -12.86
C ASP A 383 -14.09 2.67 -13.66
N ASN A 384 -15.02 1.83 -13.21
CA ASN A 384 -15.21 0.47 -13.67
C ASN A 384 -13.93 -0.39 -13.50
N ASN A 385 -13.21 -0.68 -14.59
CA ASN A 385 -11.97 -1.45 -14.61
C ASN A 385 -10.74 -0.60 -14.98
N SER A 386 -10.88 0.72 -14.93
CA SER A 386 -9.81 1.70 -15.10
C SER A 386 -9.53 2.42 -13.79
N TYR A 387 -8.36 3.02 -13.68
CA TYR A 387 -7.93 3.74 -12.48
C TYR A 387 -7.18 5.03 -12.83
N SER A 388 -7.15 5.93 -11.86
CA SER A 388 -6.27 7.09 -11.85
C SER A 388 -5.88 7.43 -10.42
N PHE A 389 -4.77 8.13 -10.25
CA PHE A 389 -4.30 8.58 -8.94
C PHE A 389 -4.22 10.10 -8.88
N GLU A 390 -4.49 10.63 -7.69
CA GLU A 390 -4.17 12.00 -7.31
C GLU A 390 -3.27 11.94 -6.07
N TYR A 391 -2.23 12.78 -6.01
CA TYR A 391 -1.46 12.95 -4.78
C TYR A 391 -1.85 14.24 -4.09
N LYS A 392 -2.30 14.16 -2.84
CA LYS A 392 -2.66 15.30 -2.03
C LYS A 392 -1.54 15.59 -1.04
N VAL A 393 -0.79 16.66 -1.29
CA VAL A 393 0.15 17.21 -0.32
C VAL A 393 -0.62 17.72 0.89
N ALA A 394 -0.27 17.23 2.07
CA ALA A 394 -0.97 17.60 3.30
C ALA A 394 -0.73 19.07 3.66
N GLY A 395 -1.77 19.75 4.14
CA GLY A 395 -1.72 21.18 4.46
C GLY A 395 -1.62 22.11 3.25
N LYS A 396 -1.67 21.59 2.02
CA LYS A 396 -1.70 22.39 0.77
C LYS A 396 -3.04 22.23 0.03
N PRO A 397 -3.45 23.22 -0.78
CA PRO A 397 -4.60 23.08 -1.65
C PRO A 397 -4.49 21.89 -2.60
N LYS A 398 -5.63 21.29 -2.98
CA LYS A 398 -5.68 20.12 -3.87
C LYS A 398 -4.98 20.32 -5.22
N ASN A 399 -4.92 21.54 -5.73
CA ASN A 399 -4.28 21.87 -7.00
C ASN A 399 -2.76 22.12 -6.88
N TYR A 400 -2.18 22.04 -5.68
CA TYR A 400 -0.73 22.06 -5.50
C TYR A 400 -0.15 20.70 -5.89
N GLN A 401 0.31 20.58 -7.13
CA GLN A 401 0.73 19.32 -7.76
C GLN A 401 2.18 19.35 -8.23
N MET A 402 2.85 20.49 -8.10
CA MET A 402 4.25 20.65 -8.44
C MET A 402 4.93 21.69 -7.55
N ASN A 403 6.25 21.61 -7.45
CA ASN A 403 7.08 22.66 -6.90
C ASN A 403 7.88 23.32 -8.03
N ILE A 404 7.83 24.65 -8.12
CA ILE A 404 8.57 25.43 -9.13
C ILE A 404 9.72 26.17 -8.43
N ILE A 405 10.93 25.86 -8.85
CA ILE A 405 12.16 26.44 -8.31
C ILE A 405 12.72 27.41 -9.36
N VAL A 406 12.62 28.69 -9.03
CA VAL A 406 13.10 29.82 -9.82
C VAL A 406 13.43 30.97 -8.85
N PRO A 407 14.43 31.82 -9.10
CA PRO A 407 14.63 33.03 -8.30
C PRO A 407 13.39 33.93 -8.33
N SER A 408 12.97 34.41 -7.15
CA SER A 408 11.88 35.39 -7.06
C SER A 408 12.28 36.76 -7.60
N VAL A 409 13.58 37.11 -7.52
CA VAL A 409 14.14 38.37 -8.05
C VAL A 409 15.46 38.04 -8.75
N LEU A 410 15.65 38.54 -9.98
CA LEU A 410 16.89 38.33 -10.73
C LEU A 410 17.26 39.55 -11.58
N SER A 411 18.58 39.75 -11.78
CA SER A 411 19.07 40.79 -12.69
C SER A 411 18.90 40.34 -14.14
N GLU A 412 18.34 41.23 -14.98
CA GLU A 412 18.17 41.05 -16.41
C GLU A 412 19.48 40.61 -17.08
N LYS A 413 20.60 41.22 -16.68
CA LYS A 413 21.94 40.93 -17.19
C LYS A 413 22.36 39.46 -17.00
N TYR A 414 21.94 38.84 -15.91
CA TYR A 414 22.37 37.49 -15.52
C TYR A 414 21.28 36.43 -15.69
N ALA A 415 20.10 36.80 -16.22
CA ALA A 415 18.95 35.91 -16.34
C ALA A 415 19.29 34.55 -16.98
N ARG A 416 20.11 34.54 -18.04
CA ARG A 416 20.56 33.32 -18.75
C ARG A 416 21.33 32.29 -17.90
N LEU A 417 21.87 32.70 -16.75
CA LEU A 417 22.60 31.81 -15.84
C LEU A 417 21.65 31.00 -14.94
N TYR A 418 20.41 31.46 -14.81
CA TYR A 418 19.39 30.80 -14.02
C TYR A 418 18.67 29.74 -14.82
N LYS A 419 17.97 28.90 -14.07
CA LYS A 419 17.27 27.74 -14.56
C LYS A 419 15.95 27.61 -13.82
N ILE A 420 14.95 27.15 -14.55
CA ILE A 420 13.65 26.80 -14.01
C ILE A 420 13.70 25.30 -13.77
N SER A 421 13.49 24.87 -12.53
CA SER A 421 13.30 23.46 -12.20
C SER A 421 11.88 23.25 -11.69
N VAL A 422 11.24 22.17 -12.12
CA VAL A 422 9.86 21.82 -11.76
C VAL A 422 9.84 20.37 -11.31
N ASN A 423 9.51 20.15 -10.04
CA ASN A 423 9.23 18.83 -9.49
C ASN A 423 7.71 18.61 -9.61
N PHE A 424 7.27 17.75 -10.52
CA PHE A 424 5.86 17.46 -10.74
C PHE A 424 5.53 16.15 -10.06
N PHE A 425 4.90 16.18 -8.88
CA PHE A 425 4.88 15.07 -7.93
C PHE A 425 4.40 13.73 -8.52
N MET A 426 3.29 13.73 -9.26
CA MET A 426 2.75 12.53 -9.94
C MET A 426 3.31 12.31 -11.35
N GLY A 427 4.35 13.05 -11.72
CA GLY A 427 4.96 12.99 -13.03
C GLY A 427 5.75 11.71 -13.24
N LYS A 428 5.92 11.35 -14.50
CA LYS A 428 6.86 10.30 -14.91
C LYS A 428 7.63 10.70 -16.16
N LYS A 429 8.69 9.95 -16.46
CA LYS A 429 9.39 10.05 -17.74
C LYS A 429 8.41 9.99 -18.93
N GLY A 430 8.60 10.91 -19.86
CA GLY A 430 7.75 11.07 -21.04
C GLY A 430 6.51 11.96 -20.86
N ASP A 431 6.20 12.42 -19.64
CA ASP A 431 5.15 13.42 -19.45
C ASP A 431 5.56 14.77 -20.03
N LYS A 432 4.54 15.53 -20.48
CA LYS A 432 4.75 16.83 -21.11
C LYS A 432 4.59 17.95 -20.10
N VAL A 433 5.73 18.47 -19.63
CA VAL A 433 5.79 19.68 -18.80
C VAL A 433 6.22 20.86 -19.66
N GLN A 434 5.48 21.96 -19.57
CA GLN A 434 5.72 23.17 -20.34
C GLN A 434 5.67 24.40 -19.44
N TYR A 435 6.38 25.45 -19.85
CA TYR A 435 6.36 26.75 -19.17
C TYR A 435 6.14 27.90 -20.17
N ARG A 436 5.71 29.05 -19.65
CA ARG A 436 5.68 30.33 -20.38
C ARG A 436 5.75 31.51 -19.40
N PHE A 437 6.09 32.68 -19.91
CA PHE A 437 5.98 33.94 -19.20
C PHE A 437 4.80 34.76 -19.74
N GLY A 438 3.90 35.20 -18.87
CA GLY A 438 2.71 35.95 -19.27
C GLY A 438 1.92 35.26 -20.40
N ASN A 439 1.79 35.94 -21.54
CA ASN A 439 1.06 35.47 -22.72
C ASN A 439 1.94 34.85 -23.81
N ASP A 440 3.20 34.56 -23.50
CA ASP A 440 4.12 33.94 -24.46
C ASP A 440 3.67 32.53 -24.87
N GLN A 441 4.29 32.02 -25.94
CA GLN A 441 4.09 30.64 -26.38
C GLN A 441 4.63 29.64 -25.36
N TRP A 442 3.91 28.53 -25.19
CA TRP A 442 4.33 27.44 -24.32
C TRP A 442 5.60 26.75 -24.86
N GLN A 443 6.61 26.61 -24.00
CA GLN A 443 7.86 25.93 -24.31
C GLN A 443 7.98 24.65 -23.51
N ASN A 444 8.49 23.58 -24.13
CA ASN A 444 8.71 22.31 -23.44
C ASN A 444 9.89 22.42 -22.47
N MET A 445 9.76 21.74 -21.33
CA MET A 445 10.86 21.49 -20.40
C MET A 445 11.50 20.13 -20.68
N THR A 446 12.75 19.96 -20.26
CA THR A 446 13.52 18.72 -20.41
C THR A 446 13.43 17.90 -19.12
N TYR A 447 13.04 16.64 -19.24
CA TYR A 447 13.07 15.68 -18.13
C TYR A 447 14.50 15.39 -17.67
N VAL A 448 14.72 15.27 -16.36
CA VAL A 448 16.02 14.93 -15.76
C VAL A 448 15.84 13.99 -14.56
N GLU A 449 16.86 13.19 -14.26
CA GLU A 449 16.91 12.31 -13.08
C GLU A 449 18.08 12.77 -12.20
N GLN A 450 17.79 13.53 -11.15
CA GLN A 450 18.78 14.08 -10.21
C GLN A 450 18.09 14.49 -8.90
N PRO A 451 18.84 14.82 -7.83
CA PRO A 451 18.23 15.32 -6.60
C PRO A 451 17.41 16.59 -6.83
N ASP A 452 16.28 16.70 -6.13
CA ASP A 452 15.46 17.91 -6.17
C ASP A 452 16.22 19.11 -5.58
N PRO A 453 16.38 20.22 -6.32
CA PRO A 453 17.17 21.35 -5.84
C PRO A 453 16.58 22.04 -4.60
N ALA A 454 15.26 22.03 -4.40
CA ALA A 454 14.66 22.62 -3.20
C ALA A 454 14.94 21.73 -1.99
N TYR A 455 14.84 20.41 -2.14
CA TYR A 455 15.21 19.48 -1.08
C TYR A 455 16.70 19.57 -0.72
N GLN A 456 17.59 19.64 -1.73
CA GLN A 456 19.02 19.87 -1.49
C GLN A 456 19.28 21.19 -0.73
N TYR A 457 18.55 22.25 -1.06
CA TYR A 457 18.65 23.51 -0.34
C TYR A 457 18.21 23.36 1.13
N GLU A 458 17.13 22.64 1.41
CA GLU A 458 16.72 22.35 2.80
C GLU A 458 17.77 21.55 3.56
N LEU A 459 18.41 20.56 2.93
CA LEU A 459 19.52 19.81 3.55
C LEU A 459 20.71 20.73 3.88
N LEU A 460 21.10 21.59 2.95
CA LEU A 460 22.22 22.51 3.14
C LEU A 460 22.00 23.43 4.34
N LYS A 461 20.77 23.86 4.63
CA LYS A 461 20.48 24.67 5.83
C LYS A 461 20.88 23.97 7.12
N PHE A 462 20.65 22.66 7.23
CA PHE A 462 21.10 21.87 8.38
C PHE A 462 22.62 21.68 8.38
N ASP A 463 23.20 21.38 7.21
CA ASP A 463 24.63 21.09 7.08
C ASP A 463 25.53 22.30 7.35
N THR A 464 25.02 23.50 7.08
CA THR A 464 25.73 24.76 7.31
C THR A 464 25.20 25.55 8.51
N ALA A 465 24.43 24.90 9.40
CA ALA A 465 23.79 25.58 10.52
C ALA A 465 24.82 26.03 11.57
N GLU A 466 24.97 27.35 11.76
CA GLU A 466 25.77 27.91 12.87
C GLU A 466 25.01 27.90 14.21
N LYS A 467 23.70 27.65 14.18
CA LYS A 467 22.82 27.54 15.33
C LYS A 467 21.96 26.29 15.19
N PHE A 468 21.58 25.71 16.32
CA PHE A 468 20.67 24.56 16.34
C PHE A 468 19.35 24.91 15.63
N ILE A 469 18.96 24.05 14.69
CA ILE A 469 17.67 24.11 14.00
C ILE A 469 16.74 23.12 14.69
N ASP A 470 15.61 23.60 15.20
CA ASP A 470 14.60 22.72 15.81
C ASP A 470 14.01 21.76 14.76
N GLY A 471 14.12 20.46 15.05
CA GLY A 471 13.80 19.37 14.13
C GLY A 471 14.93 18.35 14.00
N ARG A 472 14.71 17.34 13.15
CA ARG A 472 15.73 16.34 12.80
C ARG A 472 16.24 16.61 11.39
N ARG A 473 17.56 16.59 11.18
CA ARG A 473 18.13 16.69 9.82
C ARG A 473 17.51 15.61 8.91
N PRO A 474 16.99 15.97 7.73
CA PRO A 474 16.52 14.98 6.78
C PRO A 474 17.62 14.07 6.21
N SER A 475 17.23 12.94 5.65
CA SER A 475 18.12 12.00 4.97
C SER A 475 18.69 12.59 3.68
N ASN A 476 19.82 12.05 3.21
CA ASN A 476 20.41 12.51 1.96
C ASN A 476 19.45 12.27 0.77
N ALA A 477 19.44 13.23 -0.15
CA ALA A 477 18.58 13.22 -1.33
C ALA A 477 18.85 11.99 -2.21
N VAL A 478 17.79 11.52 -2.87
CA VAL A 478 17.88 10.57 -4.00
C VAL A 478 17.52 11.31 -5.29
N ASN A 479 17.81 10.68 -6.42
CA ASN A 479 17.35 11.22 -7.70
C ASN A 479 15.82 11.19 -7.75
N SER A 480 15.20 12.33 -8.04
CA SER A 480 13.78 12.40 -8.38
C SER A 480 13.57 11.84 -9.79
N THR A 481 12.51 11.03 -9.95
CA THR A 481 12.09 10.47 -11.25
C THR A 481 11.03 11.34 -11.93
N HIS A 482 10.80 12.54 -11.41
CA HIS A 482 9.70 13.45 -11.74
C HIS A 482 10.13 14.92 -11.69
N LEU A 483 11.35 15.20 -12.20
CA LEU A 483 11.92 16.53 -12.31
C LEU A 483 12.08 16.97 -13.78
N TRP A 484 11.75 18.23 -14.04
CA TRP A 484 11.90 18.89 -15.34
C TRP A 484 12.64 20.21 -15.23
N GLU A 485 13.32 20.56 -16.31
CA GLU A 485 14.20 21.72 -16.35
C GLU A 485 14.07 22.53 -17.62
N ALA A 486 14.22 23.84 -17.50
CA ALA A 486 14.37 24.73 -18.65
C ALA A 486 15.37 25.84 -18.36
N LYS A 487 16.06 26.31 -19.40
CA LYS A 487 16.87 27.52 -19.33
C LYS A 487 15.95 28.72 -19.20
N PHE A 488 16.38 29.72 -18.43
CA PHE A 488 15.67 30.97 -18.34
C PHE A 488 15.81 31.76 -19.67
N PRO A 489 14.74 32.42 -20.18
CA PRO A 489 14.79 33.13 -21.46
C PRO A 489 15.65 34.40 -21.41
N ASN A 490 16.23 34.77 -22.56
CA ASN A 490 17.23 35.85 -22.67
C ASN A 490 16.67 37.29 -22.65
N LYS A 491 15.35 37.48 -22.70
CA LYS A 491 14.72 38.79 -23.01
C LYS A 491 13.45 39.06 -22.20
N LEU A 492 13.45 38.78 -20.90
CA LEU A 492 12.38 39.29 -20.04
C LEU A 492 12.70 40.72 -19.64
N PRO A 493 11.83 41.70 -19.97
CA PRO A 493 12.09 43.09 -19.61
C PRO A 493 12.04 43.29 -18.10
N VAL A 494 12.70 44.34 -17.61
CA VAL A 494 12.61 44.77 -16.20
C VAL A 494 11.14 44.93 -15.78
N GLY A 495 10.78 44.36 -14.63
CA GLY A 495 9.42 44.36 -14.09
C GLY A 495 8.99 43.01 -13.53
N LYS A 496 7.72 42.91 -13.14
CA LYS A 496 7.11 41.69 -12.61
C LYS A 496 6.57 40.82 -13.75
N HIS A 497 6.80 39.52 -13.67
CA HIS A 497 6.30 38.53 -14.61
C HIS A 497 5.71 37.34 -13.89
N ASP A 498 4.70 36.74 -14.51
CA ASP A 498 4.14 35.47 -14.08
C ASP A 498 4.78 34.34 -14.90
N LEU A 499 5.52 33.47 -14.22
CA LEU A 499 5.94 32.18 -14.77
C LEU A 499 4.81 31.18 -14.56
N GLN A 500 4.21 30.75 -15.66
CA GLN A 500 3.19 29.72 -15.66
C GLN A 500 3.80 28.40 -16.11
N VAL A 501 3.53 27.34 -15.36
CA VAL A 501 3.89 25.96 -15.70
C VAL A 501 2.62 25.15 -15.85
N LYS A 502 2.59 24.26 -16.85
CA LYS A 502 1.56 23.25 -16.98
C LYS A 502 2.17 21.87 -17.22
N ALA A 503 1.52 20.86 -16.68
CA ALA A 503 1.87 19.46 -16.87
C ALA A 503 0.61 18.66 -17.19
N ILE A 504 0.75 17.62 -18.00
CA ILE A 504 -0.30 16.63 -18.25
C ILE A 504 0.22 15.30 -17.70
N ASP A 505 -0.46 14.73 -16.72
CA ASP A 505 -0.09 13.42 -16.16
C ASP A 505 -0.43 12.27 -17.12
N MET A 506 -0.01 11.05 -16.73
CA MET A 506 -0.28 9.83 -17.48
C MET A 506 -1.78 9.49 -17.61
N TYR A 507 -2.66 10.16 -16.86
CA TYR A 507 -4.11 10.02 -16.94
C TYR A 507 -4.77 11.11 -17.80
N GLY A 508 -3.97 11.99 -18.41
CA GLY A 508 -4.44 13.08 -19.27
C GLY A 508 -4.95 14.30 -18.52
N LYS A 509 -4.76 14.38 -17.19
CA LYS A 509 -5.24 15.51 -16.39
C LYS A 509 -4.23 16.66 -16.45
N LEU A 510 -4.76 17.85 -16.73
CA LEU A 510 -3.98 19.09 -16.79
C LEU A 510 -3.79 19.67 -15.39
N HIS A 511 -2.55 19.95 -15.04
CA HIS A 511 -2.14 20.64 -13.82
C HIS A 511 -1.45 21.94 -14.19
N THR A 512 -1.74 23.02 -13.47
CA THR A 512 -1.17 24.34 -13.73
C THR A 512 -0.75 25.02 -12.45
N GLN A 513 0.39 25.68 -12.46
CA GLN A 513 0.88 26.48 -11.34
C GLN A 513 1.54 27.75 -11.84
N THR A 514 1.41 28.83 -11.07
CA THR A 514 1.97 30.14 -11.42
C THR A 514 2.80 30.64 -10.25
N VAL A 515 3.99 31.16 -10.55
CA VAL A 515 4.84 31.87 -9.59
C VAL A 515 5.22 33.23 -10.15
N ALA A 516 5.25 34.23 -9.28
CA ALA A 516 5.68 35.58 -9.64
C ALA A 516 7.20 35.69 -9.56
N ILE A 517 7.78 36.39 -10.52
CA ILE A 517 9.20 36.75 -10.55
C ILE A 517 9.36 38.24 -10.84
N GLU A 518 10.46 38.84 -10.39
CA GLU A 518 10.80 40.23 -10.65
C GLU A 518 12.16 40.33 -11.33
N ILE A 519 12.18 40.93 -12.53
CA ILE A 519 13.40 41.26 -13.26
C ILE A 519 13.83 42.68 -12.86
N VAL A 520 15.04 42.81 -12.34
CA VAL A 520 15.68 44.10 -12.01
C VAL A 520 16.84 44.38 -12.96
N LYS A 521 17.29 45.63 -13.02
CA LYS A 521 18.43 46.02 -13.86
C LYS A 521 19.74 45.35 -13.42
#